data_AF-A0A917QQ80-F1
#
_entry.id   AF-A0A917QQ80-F1
#
_cell.length_a   1.000
_cell.length_b   1.000
_cell.length_c   1.000
_cell.angle_alpha   90.00
_cell.angle_beta   90.00
_cell.angle_gamma   90.00
#
_symmetry.space_group_name_H-M   'P 1'
#
loop_
_entity.id
_entity.type
_entity.pdbx_description
1 polymer ?
#
loop_
_entity_poly.entity_id
_entity_poly.type
_entity_poly.pdbx_seq_one_letter_code
_entity_poly.pdbx_strand_id
1 'polypeptide(L)'
;MSIYATFLALDGDDQPSPLVYRGSHINPTSDDPRGGALLMCGIPDHCHPDARGSIDDPGRPVEFLRLFAKEDPATYQGQAQGEATLVLDLAQVTELRDTLTWWIDSRTGDVDA
;
A
#
# COMPACT_ATOMS: atom_id res chain seq x y z
N MET A 1 18.59 12.08 -5.27
CA MET A 1 18.69 10.75 -4.64
C MET A 1 17.44 10.55 -3.80
N SER A 2 16.75 9.41 -3.93
CA SER A 2 15.61 9.06 -3.07
C SER A 2 16.14 8.43 -1.78
N ILE A 3 15.67 8.89 -0.62
CA ILE A 3 16.01 8.30 0.69
C ILE A 3 15.11 7.11 1.06
N TYR A 4 14.11 6.81 0.23
CA TYR A 4 13.16 5.73 0.46
C TYR A 4 13.65 4.40 -0.13
N ALA A 5 13.65 3.34 0.68
CA ALA A 5 13.70 1.98 0.19
C ALA A 5 12.27 1.50 -0.10
N THR A 6 12.04 1.00 -1.31
CA THR A 6 10.73 0.58 -1.78
C THR A 6 10.52 -0.90 -1.49
N PHE A 7 9.40 -1.24 -0.87
CA PHE A 7 8.91 -2.59 -0.67
C PHE A 7 7.63 -2.78 -1.51
N LEU A 8 7.57 -3.86 -2.29
CA LEU A 8 6.40 -4.16 -3.14
C LEU A 8 5.34 -4.87 -2.30
N ALA A 9 4.16 -4.25 -2.17
CA ALA A 9 3.07 -4.79 -1.35
C ALA A 9 2.01 -5.51 -2.19
N LEU A 10 1.65 -5.04 -3.38
CA LEU A 10 0.77 -5.73 -4.32
C LEU A 10 1.18 -5.33 -5.76
N ASP A 11 1.79 -6.23 -6.52
CA ASP A 11 2.38 -5.92 -7.84
C ASP A 11 2.25 -7.04 -8.91
N GLY A 12 1.35 -8.01 -8.73
CA GLY A 12 1.01 -8.99 -9.76
C GLY A 12 2.04 -10.10 -10.03
N ASP A 13 3.33 -9.88 -9.79
CA ASP A 13 4.39 -10.88 -10.03
C ASP A 13 4.43 -11.94 -8.90
N ASP A 14 4.49 -11.51 -7.63
CA ASP A 14 4.53 -12.41 -6.45
C ASP A 14 3.29 -12.28 -5.54
N GLN A 15 2.45 -11.27 -5.76
CA GLN A 15 1.29 -10.93 -4.92
C GLN A 15 0.09 -10.56 -5.81
N PRO A 16 -1.15 -10.94 -5.46
CA PRO A 16 -2.30 -10.72 -6.33
C PRO A 16 -2.54 -9.21 -6.54
N SER A 17 -2.64 -8.78 -7.81
CA SER A 17 -2.99 -7.41 -8.14
C SER A 17 -4.39 -7.04 -7.60
N PRO A 18 -4.64 -5.74 -7.31
CA PRO A 18 -5.96 -5.25 -6.92
C PRO A 18 -7.04 -5.57 -7.95
N LEU A 19 -8.31 -5.59 -7.53
CA LEU A 19 -9.44 -5.62 -8.46
C LEU A 19 -9.53 -4.28 -9.20
N VAL A 20 -9.78 -4.33 -10.50
CA VAL A 20 -10.06 -3.13 -11.31
C VAL A 20 -11.39 -2.54 -10.88
N TYR A 21 -11.38 -1.27 -10.48
CA TYR A 21 -12.60 -0.57 -10.13
C TYR A 21 -13.48 -0.38 -11.37
N ARG A 22 -14.76 -0.76 -11.29
CA ARG A 22 -15.68 -0.67 -12.43
C ARG A 22 -16.68 0.48 -12.32
N GLY A 23 -16.59 1.28 -11.26
CA GLY A 23 -17.52 2.36 -10.95
C GLY A 23 -18.28 2.14 -9.64
N SER A 24 -18.78 3.22 -9.05
CA SER A 24 -19.34 3.24 -7.68
C SER A 24 -20.65 2.47 -7.51
N HIS A 25 -21.32 2.14 -8.62
CA HIS A 25 -22.60 1.45 -8.66
C HIS A 25 -22.47 -0.02 -9.11
N ILE A 26 -21.24 -0.51 -9.31
CA ILE A 26 -20.97 -1.88 -9.71
C ILE A 26 -20.31 -2.59 -8.54
N ASN A 27 -20.98 -3.61 -8.00
CA ASN A 27 -20.42 -4.42 -6.93
C ASN A 27 -19.25 -5.26 -7.46
N PRO A 28 -18.10 -5.28 -6.76
CA PRO A 28 -16.98 -6.13 -7.14
C PRO A 28 -17.30 -7.61 -6.92
N THR A 29 -16.68 -8.46 -7.73
CA THR A 29 -16.78 -9.92 -7.72
C THR A 29 -15.38 -10.55 -7.76
N SER A 30 -15.27 -11.83 -7.38
CA SER A 30 -13.98 -12.55 -7.40
C SER A 30 -13.37 -12.68 -8.79
N ASP A 31 -14.23 -12.66 -9.81
CA ASP A 31 -13.87 -12.93 -11.21
C ASP A 31 -13.65 -11.64 -12.00
N ASP A 32 -13.79 -10.47 -11.34
CA ASP A 32 -13.50 -9.20 -11.99
C ASP A 32 -12.02 -9.10 -12.37
N PRO A 33 -11.69 -8.32 -13.44
CA PRO A 33 -10.32 -8.12 -13.85
C PRO A 33 -9.45 -7.59 -12.71
N ARG A 34 -8.18 -7.97 -12.70
CA ARG A 34 -7.19 -7.46 -11.75
C ARG A 34 -6.17 -6.60 -12.46
N GLY A 35 -5.73 -5.55 -11.79
CA GLY A 35 -4.84 -4.55 -12.38
C GLY A 35 -4.50 -3.44 -11.39
N GLY A 36 -3.51 -2.62 -11.77
CA GLY A 36 -2.94 -1.61 -10.87
C GLY A 36 -1.96 -2.19 -9.85
N ALA A 37 -1.53 -1.36 -8.90
CA ALA A 37 -0.53 -1.73 -7.89
C ALA A 37 -0.69 -0.93 -6.58
N LEU A 38 -0.26 -1.53 -5.47
CA LEU A 38 -0.06 -0.85 -4.19
C LEU A 38 1.40 -1.06 -3.76
N LEU A 39 2.14 0.03 -3.60
CA LEU A 39 3.54 0.01 -3.19
C LEU A 39 3.71 0.74 -1.86
N MET A 40 4.59 0.23 -1.01
CA MET A 40 4.92 0.82 0.29
C MET A 40 6.42 1.07 0.37
N CYS A 41 6.85 2.25 0.80
CA CYS A 41 8.27 2.55 0.96
C CYS A 41 8.52 3.13 2.34
N GLY A 42 9.49 2.58 3.07
CA GLY A 42 9.98 3.17 4.31
C GLY A 42 11.25 3.96 4.06
N ILE A 43 11.59 4.86 4.98
CA ILE A 43 12.96 5.39 5.08
C ILE A 43 13.74 4.37 5.91
N PRO A 44 14.75 3.67 5.35
CA PRO A 44 15.65 2.83 6.14
C PRO A 44 16.35 3.66 7.20
N ASP A 45 16.64 3.06 8.34
CA ASP A 45 17.34 3.74 9.43
C ASP A 45 18.75 4.22 9.04
N HIS A 46 19.47 3.53 8.15
CA HIS A 46 20.77 3.97 7.64
C HIS A 46 20.69 5.21 6.71
N CYS A 47 19.50 5.54 6.21
CA CYS A 47 19.25 6.75 5.42
C CYS A 47 18.86 7.95 6.29
N HIS A 48 18.58 7.74 7.58
CA HIS A 48 18.05 8.77 8.47
C HIS A 48 19.17 9.41 9.31
N PRO A 49 19.25 10.76 9.39
CA PRO A 49 20.38 11.47 9.98
C PRO A 49 20.61 11.14 11.46
N ASP A 50 19.54 10.88 12.21
CA ASP A 50 19.60 10.58 13.65
C ASP A 50 19.54 9.08 13.98
N ALA A 51 19.38 8.22 12.97
CA ALA A 51 19.39 6.77 13.18
C ALA A 51 20.76 6.19 12.77
N ARG A 52 21.18 5.14 13.48
CA ARG A 52 22.50 4.50 13.34
C ARG A 52 22.35 3.10 12.75
N GLY A 53 21.62 3.01 11.63
CA GLY A 53 21.42 1.76 10.88
C GLY A 53 22.69 1.30 10.14
N SER A 54 22.65 0.09 9.61
CA SER A 54 23.69 -0.45 8.72
C SER A 54 23.20 -0.42 7.27
N ILE A 55 24.10 -0.29 6.29
CA ILE A 55 23.71 -0.47 4.88
C ILE A 55 23.37 -1.93 4.55
N ASP A 56 23.93 -2.87 5.33
CA ASP A 56 23.74 -4.31 5.17
C ASP A 56 22.49 -4.83 5.92
N ASP A 57 21.87 -3.98 6.75
CA ASP A 57 20.64 -4.27 7.48
C ASP A 57 19.69 -3.08 7.30
N PRO A 58 18.62 -3.21 6.48
CA PRO A 58 17.71 -2.10 6.21
C PRO A 58 17.00 -1.58 7.47
N GLY A 59 17.08 -2.31 8.59
CA GLY A 59 16.60 -1.87 9.88
C GLY A 59 15.08 -1.65 9.92
N ARG A 60 14.61 -0.98 10.96
CA ARG A 60 13.19 -0.60 11.06
C ARG A 60 12.96 0.69 10.26
N PRO A 61 11.85 0.81 9.50
CA PRO A 61 11.47 2.08 8.89
C PRO A 61 11.35 3.17 9.96
N VAL A 62 11.87 4.37 9.67
CA VAL A 62 11.83 5.51 10.60
C VAL A 62 10.95 6.64 10.06
N GLU A 63 10.26 7.30 11.01
CA GLU A 63 9.40 8.50 10.87
C GLU A 63 8.18 8.38 9.93
N PHE A 64 8.42 8.11 8.65
CA PHE A 64 7.43 8.23 7.59
C PHE A 64 7.33 6.96 6.72
N LEU A 65 6.10 6.64 6.30
CA LEU A 65 5.78 5.62 5.32
C LEU A 65 5.22 6.28 4.07
N ARG A 66 5.80 5.99 2.91
CA ARG A 66 5.24 6.39 1.62
C ARG A 66 4.36 5.27 1.08
N LEU A 67 3.08 5.56 0.86
CA LEU A 67 2.14 4.69 0.19
C LEU A 67 1.92 5.19 -1.24
N PHE A 68 1.95 4.30 -2.20
CA PHE A 68 1.67 4.62 -3.59
C PHE A 68 0.61 3.66 -4.12
N ALA A 69 -0.47 4.20 -4.66
CA ALA A 69 -1.53 3.45 -5.31
C ALA A 69 -1.58 3.84 -6.79
N LYS A 70 -1.55 2.83 -7.65
CA LYS A 70 -1.66 2.98 -9.09
C LYS A 70 -2.90 2.28 -9.58
N GLU A 71 -3.71 3.00 -10.35
CA GLU A 71 -4.89 2.44 -10.98
C GLU A 71 -4.54 1.72 -12.28
N ASP A 72 -5.35 0.73 -12.64
CA ASP A 72 -5.24 0.06 -13.93
C ASP A 72 -5.78 0.96 -15.07
N PRO A 73 -5.09 1.07 -16.22
CA PRO A 73 -5.60 1.83 -17.36
C PRO A 73 -6.94 1.31 -17.91
N ALA A 74 -7.28 0.03 -17.71
CA ALA A 74 -8.59 -0.51 -18.09
C ALA A 74 -9.76 0.12 -17.31
N THR A 75 -9.48 0.77 -16.16
CA THR A 75 -10.45 1.51 -15.35
C THR A 75 -11.03 2.71 -16.11
N TYR A 76 -10.22 3.40 -16.93
CA TYR A 76 -10.61 4.60 -17.68
C TYR A 76 -10.38 4.42 -19.18
N GLN A 77 -11.46 4.25 -19.95
CA GLN A 77 -11.42 4.05 -21.41
C GLN A 77 -11.02 5.30 -22.23
N GLY A 78 -10.01 6.08 -21.82
CA GLY A 78 -9.51 7.19 -22.64
C GLY A 78 -8.73 8.33 -21.99
N GLN A 79 -8.32 8.24 -20.72
CA GLN A 79 -7.53 9.28 -20.04
C GLN A 79 -6.49 8.63 -19.12
N ALA A 80 -5.39 9.33 -18.84
CA ALA A 80 -4.23 8.85 -18.10
C ALA A 80 -4.60 8.17 -16.77
N GLN A 81 -3.87 7.12 -16.40
CA GLN A 81 -4.01 6.41 -15.13
C GLN A 81 -3.90 7.40 -13.95
N GLY A 82 -4.73 7.20 -12.93
CA GLY A 82 -4.56 7.86 -11.64
C GLY A 82 -3.38 7.26 -10.89
N GLU A 83 -2.45 8.11 -10.47
CA GLU A 83 -1.40 7.78 -9.51
C GLU A 83 -1.61 8.61 -8.25
N ALA A 84 -1.79 7.94 -7.10
CA ALA A 84 -1.88 8.58 -5.80
C ALA A 84 -0.64 8.25 -4.99
N THR A 85 0.08 9.27 -4.53
CA THR A 85 1.20 9.13 -3.58
C THR A 85 0.85 9.84 -2.28
N LEU A 86 0.94 9.12 -1.17
CA LEU A 86 0.76 9.63 0.18
C LEU A 86 2.03 9.41 1.00
N VAL A 87 2.34 10.37 1.87
CA VAL A 87 3.37 10.22 2.90
C VAL A 87 2.66 10.29 4.25
N LEU A 88 2.81 9.24 5.05
CA LEU A 88 2.10 9.03 6.29
C LEU A 88 3.09 9.03 7.46
N ASP A 89 2.70 9.64 8.58
CA ASP A 89 3.42 9.53 9.84
C ASP A 89 3.00 8.28 10.65
N LEU A 90 3.63 8.07 11.81
CA LEU A 90 3.35 6.93 12.67
C LEU A 90 1.88 6.86 13.13
N ALA A 91 1.24 8.00 13.45
CA ALA A 91 -0.13 8.01 13.93
C ALA A 91 -1.09 7.59 12.80
N GLN A 92 -0.89 8.11 11.59
CA GLN A 92 -1.66 7.76 10.41
C GLN A 92 -1.47 6.30 10.00
N VAL A 93 -0.25 5.77 10.08
CA VAL A 93 0.02 4.34 9.83
C VAL A 93 -0.66 3.45 10.86
N THR A 94 -0.68 3.87 12.13
CA THR A 94 -1.37 3.15 13.21
C THR A 94 -2.87 3.08 12.94
N GLU A 95 -3.50 4.21 12.61
CA GLU A 95 -4.93 4.27 12.28
C GLU A 95 -5.27 3.43 11.04
N LEU A 96 -4.43 3.47 10.00
CA LEU A 96 -4.59 2.65 8.81
C LEU A 96 -4.53 1.16 9.15
N ARG A 97 -3.52 0.74 9.94
CA ARG A 97 -3.41 -0.64 10.42
C ARG A 97 -4.67 -1.06 11.17
N ASP A 98 -5.10 -0.26 12.14
CA ASP A 98 -6.24 -0.62 13.00
C ASP A 98 -7.54 -0.73 12.19
N THR A 99 -7.74 0.15 11.21
CA THR A 99 -8.86 0.09 10.26
C THR A 99 -8.81 -1.17 9.40
N LEU A 100 -7.64 -1.54 8.88
CA LEU A 100 -7.47 -2.74 8.05
C LEU A 100 -7.68 -4.01 8.88
N THR A 101 -7.14 -4.07 10.09
CA THR A 101 -7.34 -5.19 11.03
C THR A 101 -8.82 -5.34 11.36
N TRP A 102 -9.50 -4.26 11.74
CA TRP A 102 -10.93 -4.29 12.01
C TRP A 102 -11.75 -4.83 10.82
N TRP A 103 -11.41 -4.43 9.60
CA TRP A 103 -12.07 -4.95 8.41
C TRP A 103 -11.83 -6.46 8.24
N ILE A 104 -10.60 -6.94 8.42
CA ILE A 104 -10.28 -8.38 8.34
C ILE A 104 -11.09 -9.15 9.38
N ASP A 105 -11.07 -8.72 10.63
CA ASP A 105 -11.77 -9.37 11.75
C ASP A 105 -13.27 -9.47 11.46
N SER A 106 -13.88 -8.41 10.91
CA SER A 106 -15.29 -8.39 10.49
C SER A 106 -15.65 -9.42 9.41
N ARG A 107 -14.65 -9.92 8.67
CA ARG A 107 -14.81 -10.89 7.59
C ARG A 107 -14.44 -12.32 8.01
N THR A 108 -13.53 -12.49 8.96
CA THR A 108 -13.13 -13.83 9.46
C THR A 108 -13.99 -14.31 10.62
N GLY A 109 -14.79 -13.42 11.22
CA GLY A 109 -15.58 -13.74 12.41
C GLY A 109 -14.77 -13.62 13.70
N ASP A 110 -13.56 -13.08 13.63
CA ASP A 110 -12.69 -12.75 14.77
C ASP A 110 -13.01 -11.36 15.35
N VAL A 111 -14.27 -10.93 15.24
CA VAL A 111 -14.75 -9.79 16.03
C VAL A 111 -15.13 -10.34 17.39
N ASP A 112 -14.33 -10.02 18.40
CA ASP A 112 -14.51 -10.48 19.78
C ASP A 112 -15.98 -10.55 20.21
N ALA A 113 -16.35 -11.77 20.65
CA ALA A 113 -17.33 -12.02 21.69
C ALA A 113 -16.81 -11.55 23.06
#